data_AF-A0A4R0ZQ37-F1
#
_entry.id   AF-A0A4R0ZQ37-F1
#
_cell.length_a   1.000
_cell.length_b   1.000
_cell.length_c   1.000
_cell.angle_alpha   90.00
_cell.angle_beta   90.00
_cell.angle_gamma   90.00
#
_symmetry.space_group_name_H-M   'P 1'
#
loop_
_entity.id
_entity.type
_entity.pdbx_description
1 polymer ?
#
loop_
_entity_poly.entity_id
_entity_poly.type
_entity_poly.pdbx_seq_one_letter_code
_entity_poly.pdbx_strand_id
1 'polypeptide(L)'
;MFFQKIQSALISLFIIPFVLPLFFPYALDLSYGPSVAVYLLYAIPIVFIYGTFTSILSEYISQKTPFRSKRVTSFVFHLIAGWLFVVPYGLLFDPSIFETGIFNLASLLGVSSAFIFYAVDQLLGHHFKTL
;
A
#
# COMPACT_ATOMS: atom_id res chain seq x y z
N MET A 1 16.71 0.05 10.02
CA MET A 1 15.28 -0.33 10.00
C MET A 1 14.39 0.86 9.62
N PHE A 2 14.26 1.91 10.43
CA PHE A 2 13.44 3.08 10.07
C PHE A 2 13.87 3.77 8.76
N PHE A 3 15.19 3.94 8.55
CA PHE A 3 15.74 4.49 7.31
C PHE A 3 15.37 3.66 6.06
N GLN A 4 15.42 2.32 6.15
CA GLN A 4 14.95 1.44 5.08
C GLN A 4 13.46 1.64 4.80
N LYS A 5 12.61 1.77 5.83
CA LYS A 5 11.17 2.00 5.63
C LYS A 5 10.87 3.32 4.93
N ILE A 6 11.62 4.38 5.25
CA ILE A 6 11.54 5.67 4.53
C ILE A 6 11.94 5.49 3.07
N GLN A 7 13.01 4.75 2.79
CA GLN A 7 13.40 4.46 1.41
C GLN A 7 12.36 3.63 0.67
N SER A 8 11.76 2.61 1.31
CA SER A 8 10.66 1.83 0.75
C SER A 8 9.48 2.75 0.40
N ALA A 9 9.13 3.68 1.28
CA ALA A 9 8.08 4.67 1.04
C ALA A 9 8.39 5.59 -0.14
N LEU A 10 9.61 6.15 -0.21
CA LEU A 10 10.04 7.02 -1.31
C LEU A 10 10.01 6.30 -2.66
N ILE A 11 10.53 5.07 -2.72
CA ILE A 11 10.51 4.28 -3.96
C ILE A 11 9.08 3.91 -4.34
N SER A 12 8.27 3.48 -3.37
CA SER A 12 6.86 3.15 -3.63
C SER A 12 6.06 4.35 -4.14
N LEU A 13 6.38 5.57 -3.69
CA LEU A 13 5.79 6.80 -4.19
C LEU A 13 6.15 7.12 -5.63
N PHE A 14 7.29 6.63 -6.10
CA PHE A 14 7.64 6.74 -7.51
C PHE A 14 6.99 5.64 -8.36
N ILE A 15 6.68 4.49 -7.77
CA ILE A 15 6.12 3.35 -8.51
C ILE A 15 4.58 3.43 -8.57
N ILE A 16 3.92 3.55 -7.43
CA ILE A 16 2.46 3.45 -7.30
C ILE A 16 1.72 4.40 -8.27
N PRO A 17 2.06 5.71 -8.33
CA PRO A 17 1.32 6.66 -9.19
C PRO A 17 1.47 6.41 -10.68
N PHE A 18 2.55 5.75 -11.10
CA PHE A 18 2.81 5.43 -12.51
C PHE A 18 2.26 4.05 -12.88
N VAL A 19 2.26 3.11 -11.94
CA VAL A 19 1.81 1.74 -12.18
C VAL A 19 0.29 1.62 -12.09
N LEU A 20 -0.36 2.20 -11.08
CA LEU A 20 -1.79 2.03 -10.89
C LEU A 20 -2.66 2.49 -12.08
N PRO A 21 -2.41 3.65 -12.72
CA PRO A 21 -3.19 4.06 -13.89
C PRO A 21 -3.10 3.09 -15.08
N LEU A 22 -2.05 2.27 -15.18
CA LEU A 22 -1.94 1.26 -16.23
C LEU A 22 -2.88 0.07 -15.99
N PHE A 23 -3.06 -0.32 -14.73
CA PHE A 23 -3.94 -1.42 -14.34
C PHE A 23 -5.39 -0.98 -14.14
N PHE A 24 -5.61 0.29 -13.80
CA PHE A 24 -6.93 0.87 -13.54
C PHE A 24 -7.14 2.15 -14.37
N PRO A 25 -7.13 2.07 -15.72
CA PRO A 25 -7.14 3.24 -16.59
C PRO A 25 -8.43 4.07 -16.49
N TYR A 26 -9.54 3.47 -16.08
CA TYR A 26 -10.85 4.12 -15.96
C TYR A 26 -11.21 4.47 -14.50
N ALA A 27 -10.27 4.37 -13.56
CA ALA A 27 -10.59 4.61 -12.15
C ALA A 27 -10.92 6.06 -11.82
N LEU A 28 -10.39 7.01 -12.59
CA LEU A 28 -10.55 8.44 -12.36
C LEU A 28 -11.26 9.15 -13.52
N ASP A 29 -11.60 8.44 -14.60
CA ASP A 29 -12.10 9.03 -15.87
C ASP A 29 -11.21 10.15 -16.43
N LEU A 30 -9.89 10.03 -16.22
CA LEU A 30 -8.88 10.97 -16.69
C LEU A 30 -7.89 10.28 -17.64
N SER A 31 -7.24 11.08 -18.51
CA SER A 31 -6.10 10.59 -19.29
C SER A 31 -4.91 10.25 -18.38
N TYR A 32 -3.98 9.43 -18.88
CA TYR A 32 -2.88 8.86 -18.08
C TYR A 32 -2.07 9.92 -17.31
N GLY A 33 -1.64 11.01 -17.96
CA GLY A 33 -0.84 12.05 -17.32
C GLY A 33 -1.51 12.69 -16.10
N PRO A 34 -2.73 13.25 -16.25
CA PRO A 34 -3.52 13.73 -15.13
C PRO A 34 -3.80 12.67 -14.05
N SER A 35 -4.06 11.42 -14.43
CA SER A 35 -4.22 10.32 -13.46
C SER A 35 -2.97 10.13 -12.60
N VAL A 36 -1.78 10.11 -13.20
CA VAL A 36 -0.50 10.01 -12.46
C VAL A 36 -0.37 11.13 -11.44
N ALA A 37 -0.72 12.37 -11.81
CA ALA A 37 -0.64 13.52 -10.90
C ALA A 37 -1.60 13.39 -9.70
N VAL A 38 -2.83 12.93 -9.95
CA VAL A 38 -3.82 12.69 -8.90
C VAL A 38 -3.35 11.56 -7.98
N TYR A 39 -2.92 10.43 -8.53
CA TYR A 39 -2.39 9.33 -7.72
C TYR A 39 -1.15 9.75 -6.92
N LEU A 40 -0.27 10.60 -7.44
CA LEU A 40 0.89 11.11 -6.71
C LEU A 40 0.45 11.92 -5.49
N LEU A 41 -0.51 12.83 -5.66
CA LEU A 41 -1.05 13.67 -4.59
C LEU A 41 -1.63 12.83 -3.44
N TYR A 42 -2.43 11.82 -3.79
CA TYR A 42 -3.04 10.93 -2.80
C TYR A 42 -2.06 9.90 -2.24
N ALA A 43 -1.12 9.39 -3.03
CA ALA A 43 -0.18 8.37 -2.58
C ALA A 43 0.76 8.89 -1.48
N ILE A 44 1.17 10.17 -1.50
CA ILE A 44 2.09 10.75 -0.51
C ILE A 44 1.63 10.50 0.94
N PRO A 45 0.46 11.02 1.38
CA PRO A 45 0.01 10.80 2.76
C PRO A 45 -0.26 9.33 3.05
N ILE A 46 -0.76 8.56 2.06
CA ILE A 46 -1.10 7.14 2.22
C ILE A 46 0.16 6.31 2.49
N VAL A 47 1.17 6.46 1.65
CA VAL A 47 2.39 5.66 1.72
C VAL A 47 3.21 6.03 2.95
N PHE A 48 3.37 7.32 3.25
CA PHE A 48 4.18 7.74 4.40
C PHE A 48 3.53 7.42 5.74
N ILE A 49 2.22 7.69 5.89
CA ILE A 49 1.53 7.49 7.17
C ILE A 49 1.14 6.02 7.30
N TYR A 50 0.31 5.53 6.39
CA TYR A 50 -0.24 4.18 6.49
C TYR A 50 0.77 3.11 6.06
N GLY A 51 1.46 3.30 4.94
CA GLY A 51 2.41 2.30 4.43
C GLY A 51 3.57 2.05 5.40
N THR A 52 4.27 3.12 5.81
CA THR A 52 5.40 3.01 6.76
C THR A 52 4.97 2.42 8.10
N PHE A 53 3.88 2.94 8.70
CA PHE A 53 3.40 2.46 10.00
C PHE A 53 2.99 0.98 9.94
N THR A 54 2.20 0.61 8.93
CA THR A 54 1.79 -0.77 8.69
C THR A 54 2.99 -1.68 8.55
N SER A 55 4.02 -1.25 7.82
CA SER A 55 5.21 -2.06 7.60
C SER A 55 5.99 -2.31 8.89
N ILE A 56 6.15 -1.29 9.74
CA ILE A 56 6.76 -1.42 11.07
C ILE A 56 5.95 -2.37 11.95
N LEU A 57 4.62 -2.20 11.99
CA LEU A 57 3.72 -3.03 12.78
C LEU A 57 3.72 -4.49 12.30
N SER A 58 3.65 -4.69 10.99
CA SER A 58 3.69 -5.99 10.33
C SER A 58 4.98 -6.72 10.66
N GLU A 59 6.13 -6.03 10.63
CA GLU A 59 7.41 -6.60 11.01
C GLU A 59 7.45 -6.99 12.49
N TYR A 60 6.98 -6.12 13.39
CA TYR A 60 6.88 -6.40 14.82
C TYR A 60 6.02 -7.64 15.12
N ILE A 61 4.85 -7.76 14.48
CA ILE A 61 3.97 -8.91 14.66
C ILE A 61 4.60 -10.19 14.06
N SER A 62 5.22 -10.07 12.88
CA SER A 62 5.85 -11.21 12.20
C SER A 62 7.00 -11.83 13.03
N GLN A 63 7.70 -11.03 13.84
CA GLN A 63 8.74 -11.55 14.72
C GLN A 63 8.20 -12.53 15.77
N LYS A 64 6.93 -12.36 16.18
CA LYS A 64 6.23 -13.23 17.14
C LYS A 64 5.63 -14.49 16.50
N THR A 65 5.68 -14.62 15.17
CA THR A 65 5.12 -15.76 14.42
C THR A 65 6.21 -16.78 14.05
N PRO A 66 5.91 -18.09 13.93
CA PRO A 66 6.90 -19.12 13.61
C PRO A 66 7.67 -18.81 12.31
N PHE A 67 8.96 -19.15 12.27
CA PHE A 67 9.92 -18.73 11.23
C PHE A 67 9.45 -18.95 9.78
N ARG A 68 8.71 -20.03 9.50
CA ARG A 68 8.20 -20.35 8.15
C ARG A 68 7.06 -19.43 7.69
N SER A 69 6.32 -18.80 8.60
CA SER A 69 5.18 -17.94 8.25
C SER A 69 5.53 -16.46 8.20
N LYS A 70 6.69 -16.00 8.68
CA LYS A 70 6.97 -14.56 8.86
C LYS A 70 6.73 -13.69 7.62
N ARG A 71 7.22 -14.12 6.44
CA ARG A 71 7.00 -13.39 5.18
C ARG A 71 5.53 -13.37 4.77
N VAL A 72 4.85 -14.51 4.87
CA VAL A 72 3.43 -14.66 4.53
C VAL A 72 2.56 -13.85 5.49
N THR A 73 2.83 -13.93 6.78
CA THR A 73 2.17 -13.12 7.82
C THR A 73 2.36 -11.65 7.52
N SER A 74 3.59 -11.22 7.24
CA SER A 74 3.86 -9.81 6.92
C SER A 74 3.12 -9.34 5.67
N PHE A 75 3.09 -10.18 4.62
CA PHE A 75 2.35 -9.93 3.39
C PHE A 75 0.86 -9.76 3.64
N VAL A 76 0.25 -10.71 4.35
CA VAL A 76 -1.18 -10.69 4.69
C VAL A 76 -1.53 -9.44 5.49
N PHE A 77 -0.68 -9.03 6.44
CA PHE A 77 -0.89 -7.77 7.18
C PHE A 77 -0.86 -6.54 6.27
N HIS A 78 0.02 -6.49 5.26
CA HIS A 78 0.01 -5.39 4.30
C HIS A 78 -1.27 -5.37 3.49
N LEU A 79 -1.73 -6.53 2.99
CA LEU A 79 -2.97 -6.60 2.22
C LEU A 79 -4.18 -6.18 3.06
N ILE A 80 -4.28 -6.67 4.30
CA ILE A 80 -5.36 -6.31 5.23
C ILE A 80 -5.32 -4.80 5.52
N ALA A 81 -4.14 -4.23 5.77
CA ALA A 81 -4.02 -2.80 6.03
C ALA A 81 -4.34 -1.94 4.80
N GLY A 82 -3.91 -2.37 3.60
CA GLY A 82 -4.26 -1.72 2.34
C GLY A 82 -5.76 -1.75 2.07
N TRP A 83 -6.42 -2.85 2.42
CA TRP A 83 -7.87 -2.97 2.36
C TRP A 83 -8.56 -2.08 3.41
N LEU A 84 -8.12 -2.15 4.67
CA LEU A 84 -8.65 -1.35 5.78
C LEU A 84 -8.44 0.15 5.60
N PHE A 85 -7.47 0.57 4.79
CA PHE A 85 -7.20 1.99 4.54
C PHE A 85 -8.43 2.75 4.03
N VAL A 86 -9.29 2.10 3.25
CA VAL A 86 -10.51 2.71 2.71
C VAL A 86 -11.60 2.85 3.77
N VAL A 87 -11.54 2.05 4.84
CA VAL A 87 -12.62 1.96 5.83
C VAL A 87 -12.85 3.28 6.57
N PRO A 88 -11.84 3.97 7.12
CA PRO A 88 -12.03 5.27 7.76
C PRO A 88 -12.64 6.32 6.82
N TYR A 89 -12.22 6.34 5.55
CA TYR A 89 -12.76 7.28 4.58
C TYR A 89 -14.23 6.99 4.27
N GLY A 90 -14.54 5.73 3.97
CA GLY A 90 -15.91 5.32 3.66
C GLY A 90 -16.86 5.55 4.85
N LEU A 91 -16.44 5.29 6.08
CA LEU A 91 -17.32 5.48 7.25
C LEU A 91 -17.57 6.95 7.60
N LEU A 92 -16.59 7.84 7.36
CA LEU A 92 -16.66 9.23 7.82
C LEU A 92 -17.10 10.22 6.73
N PHE A 93 -16.80 9.95 5.46
CA PHE A 93 -16.97 10.90 4.38
C PHE A 93 -17.87 10.40 3.25
N ASP A 94 -17.78 9.11 2.90
CA ASP A 94 -18.56 8.56 1.80
C ASP A 94 -18.97 7.08 2.02
N PRO A 95 -20.09 6.84 2.74
CA PRO A 95 -20.60 5.49 3.00
C PRO A 95 -21.02 4.73 1.74
N SER A 96 -21.29 5.43 0.62
CA SER A 96 -21.74 4.82 -0.63
C SER A 96 -20.71 3.85 -1.22
N ILE A 97 -19.43 4.03 -0.88
CA ILE A 97 -18.32 3.13 -1.23
C ILE A 97 -18.62 1.68 -0.84
N PHE A 98 -19.34 1.43 0.26
CA PHE A 98 -19.66 0.08 0.72
C PHE A 98 -20.91 -0.51 0.06
N GLU A 99 -21.71 0.28 -0.65
CA GLU A 99 -22.93 -0.20 -1.34
C GLU A 99 -22.57 -1.17 -2.48
N THR A 100 -21.42 -0.97 -3.12
CA THR A 100 -20.86 -1.87 -4.13
C THR A 100 -20.16 -3.09 -3.53
N GLY A 101 -20.20 -3.24 -2.20
CA GLY A 101 -19.59 -4.32 -1.44
C GLY A 101 -18.17 -4.02 -0.98
N ILE A 102 -17.58 -4.99 -0.26
CA ILE A 102 -16.25 -4.87 0.37
C ILE A 102 -15.07 -4.97 -0.61
N PHE A 103 -15.32 -5.36 -1.87
CA PHE A 103 -14.32 -5.49 -2.93
C PHE A 103 -14.53 -4.43 -4.02
N ASN A 104 -14.79 -3.19 -3.61
CA ASN A 104 -14.95 -2.04 -4.52
C ASN A 104 -13.61 -1.53 -5.08
N LEU A 105 -13.67 -0.61 -6.04
CA LEU A 105 -12.49 -0.03 -6.69
C LEU A 105 -11.48 0.57 -5.68
N ALA A 106 -11.96 1.30 -4.67
CA ALA A 106 -11.08 1.90 -3.66
C ALA A 106 -10.30 0.81 -2.89
N SER A 107 -10.97 -0.29 -2.52
CA SER A 107 -10.34 -1.41 -1.83
C SER A 107 -9.31 -2.12 -2.72
N LEU A 108 -9.58 -2.26 -4.02
CA LEU A 108 -8.63 -2.81 -5.00
C LEU A 108 -7.40 -1.92 -5.17
N LEU A 109 -7.58 -0.60 -5.21
CA LEU A 109 -6.48 0.37 -5.26
C LEU A 109 -5.63 0.33 -3.99
N GLY A 110 -6.27 0.23 -2.81
CA GLY A 110 -5.59 0.11 -1.52
C GLY A 110 -4.77 -1.18 -1.42
N VAL A 111 -5.35 -2.33 -1.76
CA VAL A 111 -4.67 -3.63 -1.79
C VAL A 111 -3.51 -3.64 -2.79
N SER A 112 -3.72 -3.10 -3.99
CA SER A 112 -2.67 -3.02 -5.02
C SER A 112 -1.50 -2.12 -4.58
N SER A 113 -1.80 -0.99 -3.96
CA SER A 113 -0.78 -0.09 -3.37
C SER A 113 0.01 -0.79 -2.27
N ALA A 114 -0.67 -1.51 -1.37
CA ALA A 114 -0.02 -2.24 -0.29
C ALA A 114 0.84 -3.40 -0.80
N PHE A 115 0.40 -4.08 -1.86
CA PHE A 115 1.20 -5.09 -2.55
C PHE A 115 2.50 -4.50 -3.11
N ILE A 116 2.42 -3.38 -3.84
CA ILE A 116 3.59 -2.69 -4.40
C ILE A 116 4.54 -2.27 -3.27
N PHE A 117 4.02 -1.65 -2.22
CA PHE A 117 4.82 -1.23 -1.07
C PHE A 117 5.52 -2.43 -0.42
N TYR A 118 4.80 -3.53 -0.17
CA TYR A 118 5.37 -4.74 0.41
C TYR A 118 6.50 -5.30 -0.46
N ALA A 119 6.30 -5.36 -1.78
CA ALA A 119 7.31 -5.86 -2.71
C ALA A 119 8.59 -5.01 -2.65
N VAL A 120 8.46 -3.69 -2.69
CA VAL A 120 9.59 -2.75 -2.53
C VAL A 120 10.28 -2.95 -1.18
N ASP A 121 9.51 -3.05 -0.10
CA ASP A 121 10.04 -3.19 1.26
C ASP A 121 10.81 -4.50 1.46
N GLN A 122 10.31 -5.61 0.89
CA GLN A 122 11.03 -6.90 0.92
C GLN A 122 12.31 -6.87 0.10
N LEU A 123 12.29 -6.25 -1.10
CA LEU A 123 13.47 -6.16 -1.96
C LEU A 123 14.58 -5.34 -1.28
N LEU A 124 14.25 -4.18 -0.72
CA LEU A 124 15.20 -3.39 0.06
C LEU A 124 15.64 -4.12 1.33
N GLY A 125 14.72 -4.74 2.05
CA GLY A 125 15.03 -5.50 3.25
C GLY A 125 15.99 -6.67 3.01
N HIS A 126 15.93 -7.29 1.82
CA HIS A 126 16.92 -8.27 1.40
C HIS A 126 18.29 -7.62 1.15
N HIS A 127 18.33 -6.52 0.39
CA HIS A 127 19.55 -5.79 0.06
C HIS A 127 20.33 -5.32 1.30
N PHE A 128 19.64 -4.73 2.29
CA PHE A 128 20.25 -4.28 3.54
C PHE A 128 20.71 -5.40 4.48
N LYS A 129 20.24 -6.63 4.29
CA LYS A 129 20.68 -7.80 5.07
C LYS A 129 21.87 -8.52 4.43
N THR A 130 22.15 -8.25 3.17
CA THR A 130 23.27 -8.85 2.40
C THR A 130 24.52 -7.96 2.35
N LEU A 131 24.42 -6.73 2.86
CA LEU A 131 25.54 -5.78 3.07
C LEU A 131 25.99 -5.84 4.54
#